data_AF-A0A6S7GVN9-F1
#
_entry.id   AF-A0A6S7GVN9-F1
#
_cell.length_a   1.000
_cell.length_b   1.000
_cell.length_c   1.000
_cell.angle_alpha   90.00
_cell.angle_beta   90.00
_cell.angle_gamma   90.00
#
_symmetry.space_group_name_H-M   'P 1'
#
loop_
_entity.id
_entity.type
_entity.pdbx_description
1 polymer ?
#
loop_
_entity_poly.entity_id
_entity_poly.type
_entity_poly.pdbx_seq_one_letter_code
_entity_poly.pdbx_strand_id
1 'polypeptide(L)'
;MNSLKSVEVKPIYLFLTGGGGAGKSHLIKAIYHTAVKTFSHPPFNPTLPTVLLMAPTGAAAINIDGTTVNTGLGIPKETGTYLPAMSDQKKTQYRLTLKETKLLLIDEISMVGNTTLLHVHQRLKEIFGSSDIFAGKSIIAVGDLYQLPPIKKKAVFENFKIETYNLCHPWSVFKMTELTEIMRQKNDRAFTELLNRIRTASHTENDIKVINSRCITPSNPNYPSDALHIWAENTPVNEYCSIPESFGVRAIVY
;
A
#
# COMPACT_ATOMS: atom_id res chain seq x y z
N MET A 1 -7.98 24.61 -36.75
CA MET A 1 -8.18 24.68 -35.29
C MET A 1 -9.16 23.58 -34.87
N ASN A 2 -8.69 22.35 -34.65
CA ASN A 2 -9.52 21.32 -34.04
C ASN A 2 -9.30 21.38 -32.53
N SER A 3 -10.22 22.08 -31.86
CA SER A 3 -10.35 22.04 -30.40
C SER A 3 -10.71 20.60 -30.03
N LEU A 4 -9.71 19.84 -29.59
CA LEU A 4 -9.92 18.57 -28.91
C LEU A 4 -10.71 18.93 -27.64
N LYS A 5 -12.02 18.68 -27.66
CA LYS A 5 -12.84 18.73 -26.45
C LYS A 5 -12.09 17.92 -25.39
N SER A 6 -11.79 18.54 -24.24
CA SER A 6 -11.20 17.84 -23.11
C SER A 6 -12.14 16.69 -22.75
N VAL A 7 -11.76 15.46 -23.11
CA VAL A 7 -12.50 14.28 -22.71
C VAL A 7 -12.43 14.27 -21.19
N GLU A 8 -13.58 14.44 -20.54
CA GLU A 8 -13.68 14.41 -19.10
C GLU A 8 -13.40 12.97 -18.66
N VAL A 9 -12.15 12.71 -18.28
CA VAL A 9 -11.73 11.38 -17.83
C VAL A 9 -12.30 11.17 -16.44
N LYS A 10 -13.29 10.28 -16.34
CA LYS A 10 -13.86 9.90 -15.06
C LYS A 10 -12.75 9.33 -14.15
N PRO A 11 -12.78 9.66 -12.85
CA PRO A 11 -11.81 9.09 -11.91
C PRO A 11 -11.82 7.57 -11.92
N ILE A 12 -10.64 6.98 -11.79
CA ILE A 12 -10.44 5.53 -11.73
C ILE A 12 -10.26 5.12 -10.27
N TYR A 13 -11.03 4.14 -9.82
CA TYR A 13 -10.89 3.50 -8.51
C TYR A 13 -10.61 2.02 -8.73
N LEU A 14 -9.35 1.62 -8.62
CA LEU A 14 -8.89 0.29 -8.94
C LEU A 14 -8.15 -0.31 -7.76
N PHE A 15 -8.48 -1.55 -7.41
CA PHE A 15 -7.75 -2.36 -6.46
C PHE A 15 -7.03 -3.48 -7.23
N LEU A 16 -5.71 -3.39 -7.31
CA LEU A 16 -4.83 -4.39 -7.91
C LEU A 16 -4.33 -5.34 -6.82
N THR A 17 -4.71 -6.60 -6.92
CA THR A 17 -4.25 -7.66 -6.01
C THR A 17 -3.38 -8.68 -6.71
N GLY A 18 -2.70 -9.52 -5.96
CA GLY A 18 -1.95 -10.65 -6.49
C GLY A 18 -1.02 -11.22 -5.43
N GLY A 19 -0.64 -12.48 -5.58
CA GLY A 19 0.22 -13.16 -4.62
C GLY A 19 1.62 -12.55 -4.47
N GLY A 20 2.38 -13.06 -3.50
CA GLY A 20 3.80 -12.76 -3.38
C GLY A 20 4.53 -13.04 -4.70
N GLY A 21 5.31 -12.07 -5.18
CA GLY A 21 6.06 -12.24 -6.42
C GLY A 21 5.28 -12.06 -7.74
N ALA A 22 4.00 -11.64 -7.70
CA ALA A 22 3.20 -11.35 -8.90
C ALA A 22 3.59 -10.07 -9.68
N GLY A 23 4.67 -9.39 -9.30
CA GLY A 23 5.15 -8.19 -9.99
C GLY A 23 4.42 -6.87 -9.64
N LYS A 24 3.63 -6.84 -8.55
CA LYS A 24 2.88 -5.64 -8.09
C LYS A 24 3.73 -4.37 -8.05
N SER A 25 4.88 -4.39 -7.38
CA SER A 25 5.76 -3.21 -7.28
C SER A 25 6.34 -2.77 -8.63
N HIS A 26 6.59 -3.71 -9.55
CA HIS A 26 7.01 -3.37 -10.92
C HIS A 26 5.88 -2.68 -11.68
N LEU A 27 4.65 -3.17 -11.53
CA LEU A 27 3.46 -2.56 -12.12
C LEU A 27 3.22 -1.14 -11.58
N ILE A 28 3.41 -0.90 -10.28
CA ILE A 28 3.34 0.46 -9.69
C ILE A 28 4.30 1.40 -10.42
N LYS A 29 5.56 0.99 -10.62
CA LYS A 29 6.57 1.80 -11.33
C LYS A 29 6.16 2.08 -12.77
N ALA A 30 5.68 1.06 -13.49
CA ALA A 30 5.21 1.22 -14.87
C ALA A 30 4.02 2.18 -14.98
N ILE A 31 3.03 2.06 -14.09
CA ILE A 31 1.87 2.97 -14.02
C ILE A 31 2.34 4.39 -13.68
N TYR A 32 3.23 4.55 -12.70
CA TYR A 32 3.75 5.86 -12.30
C TYR A 32 4.41 6.58 -13.48
N HIS A 33 5.37 5.95 -14.16
CA HIS A 33 6.07 6.58 -15.28
C HIS A 33 5.14 6.92 -16.44
N THR A 34 4.19 6.02 -16.74
CA THR A 34 3.20 6.24 -17.80
C THR A 34 2.26 7.39 -17.45
N ALA A 35 1.75 7.42 -16.22
CA ALA A 35 0.82 8.44 -15.74
C ALA A 35 1.49 9.82 -15.66
N VAL A 36 2.71 9.92 -15.13
CA VAL A 36 3.48 11.17 -15.11
C VAL A 36 3.65 11.70 -16.53
N LYS A 37 4.14 10.88 -17.46
CA LYS A 37 4.30 11.27 -18.87
C LYS A 37 2.99 11.70 -19.52
N THR A 38 1.90 11.01 -19.22
CA THR A 38 0.56 11.32 -19.75
C THR A 38 0.01 12.63 -19.18
N PHE A 39 0.30 12.96 -17.92
CA PHE A 39 -0.22 14.15 -17.27
C PHE A 39 0.64 15.40 -17.48
N SER A 40 1.87 15.25 -17.97
CA SER A 40 2.83 16.33 -18.27
C SER A 40 2.53 17.08 -19.58
N HIS A 41 1.28 17.53 -19.79
CA HIS A 41 0.89 18.34 -20.95
C HIS A 41 0.49 19.76 -20.52
N PRO A 42 0.99 20.83 -21.17
CA PRO A 42 0.68 22.21 -20.81
C PRO A 42 -0.84 22.53 -20.89
N PRO A 43 -1.35 23.44 -20.02
CA PRO A 43 -0.66 24.12 -18.93
C PRO A 43 -0.57 23.24 -17.67
N PHE A 44 0.64 22.85 -17.26
CA PHE A 44 0.90 22.14 -16.00
C PHE A 44 2.18 22.69 -15.35
N ASN A 45 2.26 22.64 -14.03
CA ASN A 45 3.51 22.98 -13.34
C ASN A 45 4.39 21.70 -13.21
N PRO A 46 5.55 21.63 -13.89
CA PRO A 46 6.40 20.45 -13.84
C PRO A 46 7.06 20.21 -12.47
N THR A 47 7.05 21.18 -11.56
CA THR A 47 7.61 21.01 -10.22
C THR A 47 6.64 20.37 -9.23
N LEU A 48 5.36 20.22 -9.61
CA LEU A 48 4.32 19.66 -8.74
C LEU A 48 3.97 18.22 -9.14
N PRO A 49 3.72 17.33 -8.17
CA PRO A 49 3.44 15.93 -8.44
C PRO A 49 2.07 15.75 -9.09
N THR A 50 2.05 15.12 -10.28
CA THR A 50 0.81 14.64 -10.93
C THR A 50 0.35 13.29 -10.39
N VAL A 51 1.29 12.51 -9.84
CA VAL A 51 1.05 11.21 -9.22
C VAL A 51 1.65 11.22 -7.81
N LEU A 52 0.86 10.81 -6.81
CA LEU A 52 1.31 10.70 -5.42
C LEU A 52 1.45 9.21 -5.03
N LEU A 53 2.67 8.79 -4.74
CA LEU A 53 3.00 7.43 -4.28
C LEU A 53 2.92 7.38 -2.74
N MET A 54 2.12 6.45 -2.22
CA MET A 54 1.92 6.30 -0.78
C MET A 54 1.93 4.83 -0.33
N ALA A 55 2.30 4.62 0.93
CA ALA A 55 2.15 3.33 1.60
C ALA A 55 1.80 3.52 3.09
N PRO A 56 1.27 2.52 3.80
CA PRO A 56 0.91 2.63 5.21
C PRO A 56 2.12 2.68 6.15
N THR A 57 3.27 2.12 5.75
CA THR A 57 4.49 2.06 6.58
C THR A 57 5.64 2.79 5.91
N GLY A 58 6.61 3.26 6.71
CA GLY A 58 7.79 3.95 6.19
C GLY A 58 8.64 3.06 5.29
N ALA A 59 8.85 1.79 5.66
CA ALA A 59 9.61 0.84 4.85
C ALA A 59 8.94 0.59 3.49
N ALA A 60 7.61 0.40 3.45
CA ALA A 60 6.89 0.23 2.21
C ALA A 60 6.91 1.50 1.34
N ALA A 61 6.83 2.68 1.97
CA ALA A 61 6.90 3.96 1.27
C ALA A 61 8.26 4.16 0.59
N ILE A 62 9.36 3.82 1.27
CA ILE A 62 10.71 3.87 0.71
C ILE A 62 10.84 2.93 -0.50
N ASN A 63 10.27 1.72 -0.44
CA ASN A 63 10.36 0.75 -1.55
C ASN A 63 9.75 1.24 -2.87
N ILE A 64 8.82 2.19 -2.81
CA ILE A 64 8.17 2.79 -3.98
C ILE A 64 8.59 4.25 -4.20
N ASP A 65 9.64 4.73 -3.53
CA ASP A 65 10.08 6.14 -3.59
C ASP A 65 8.95 7.14 -3.28
N GLY A 66 8.08 6.76 -2.34
CA GLY A 66 6.88 7.49 -1.94
C GLY A 66 6.93 8.00 -0.51
N THR A 67 5.75 8.35 0.01
CA THR A 67 5.58 8.82 1.39
C THR A 67 4.59 7.94 2.16
N THR A 68 4.51 8.09 3.48
CA THR A 68 3.44 7.40 4.21
C THR A 68 2.09 8.05 3.92
N VAL A 69 0.99 7.29 3.95
CA VAL A 69 -0.38 7.85 3.81
C VAL A 69 -0.61 9.00 4.81
N ASN A 70 -0.08 8.85 6.03
CA ASN A 70 -0.12 9.88 7.06
C ASN A 70 0.58 11.18 6.65
N THR A 71 1.83 11.08 6.21
CA THR A 71 2.63 12.25 5.81
C THR A 71 2.11 12.87 4.51
N GLY A 72 1.71 12.06 3.53
CA GLY A 72 1.27 12.54 2.21
C GLY A 72 -0.01 13.37 2.23
N LEU A 73 -0.87 13.16 3.24
CA LEU A 73 -2.17 13.85 3.36
C LEU A 73 -2.35 14.59 4.70
N GLY A 74 -1.30 14.66 5.52
CA GLY A 74 -1.35 15.32 6.82
C GLY A 74 -2.30 14.66 7.83
N ILE A 75 -2.44 13.34 7.79
CA ILE A 75 -3.28 12.57 8.73
C ILE A 75 -2.47 12.28 10.01
N PRO A 76 -2.91 12.73 11.20
CA PRO A 76 -2.21 12.45 12.46
C PRO A 76 -2.12 10.94 12.77
N LYS A 77 -1.04 10.51 13.44
CA LYS A 77 -0.80 9.09 13.76
C LYS A 77 -1.86 8.51 14.71
N GLU A 78 -2.31 9.29 15.68
CA GLU A 78 -3.25 8.89 16.73
C GLU A 78 -4.70 9.25 16.38
N THR A 79 -5.03 9.26 15.10
CA THR A 79 -6.40 9.52 14.69
C THR A 79 -7.26 8.28 15.01
N GLY A 80 -8.16 8.43 15.99
CA GLY A 80 -9.19 7.44 16.32
C GLY A 80 -10.27 7.38 15.23
N THR A 81 -11.54 7.27 15.62
CA THR A 81 -12.66 7.24 14.68
C THR A 81 -12.88 8.59 13.97
N TYR A 82 -12.48 9.69 14.62
CA TYR A 82 -12.71 11.05 14.14
C TYR A 82 -11.40 11.70 13.69
N LEU A 83 -11.44 12.32 12.52
CA LEU A 83 -10.32 13.02 11.93
C LEU A 83 -10.38 14.52 12.29
N PRO A 84 -9.39 15.06 13.03
CA PRO A 84 -9.38 16.47 13.37
C PRO A 84 -9.28 17.34 12.12
N ALA A 85 -9.88 18.53 12.15
CA ALA A 85 -9.78 19.50 11.07
C ALA A 85 -8.33 19.93 10.84
N MET A 86 -7.95 20.15 9.59
CA MET A 86 -6.65 20.71 9.24
C MET A 86 -6.70 22.24 9.41
N SER A 87 -5.63 22.84 9.93
CA SER A 87 -5.53 24.30 10.01
C SER A 87 -5.52 24.92 8.62
N ASP A 88 -6.04 26.15 8.49
CA ASP A 88 -6.12 26.83 7.19
C ASP A 88 -4.76 27.01 6.51
N GLN A 89 -3.72 27.25 7.30
CA GLN A 89 -2.33 27.33 6.82
C GLN A 89 -1.87 26.01 6.19
N LYS A 90 -2.02 24.89 6.91
CA LYS A 90 -1.66 23.56 6.40
C LYS A 90 -2.51 23.18 5.19
N LYS A 91 -3.82 23.44 5.24
CA LYS A 91 -4.75 23.18 4.15
C LYS A 91 -4.35 23.90 2.87
N THR A 92 -3.97 25.17 2.99
CA THR A 92 -3.47 25.98 1.88
C THR A 92 -2.15 25.41 1.33
N GLN A 93 -1.22 25.04 2.21
CA GLN A 93 0.04 24.41 1.81
C GLN A 93 -0.19 23.12 1.01
N TYR A 94 -1.01 22.18 1.51
CA TYR A 94 -1.32 20.94 0.79
C TYR A 94 -2.02 21.22 -0.54
N ARG A 95 -2.93 22.18 -0.60
CA ARG A 95 -3.63 22.55 -1.84
C ARG A 95 -2.67 23.06 -2.91
N LEU A 96 -1.65 23.84 -2.51
CA LEU A 96 -0.63 24.34 -3.43
C LEU A 96 0.31 23.21 -3.88
N THR A 97 0.78 22.38 -2.94
CA THR A 97 1.71 21.29 -3.24
C THR A 97 1.08 20.18 -4.07
N LEU A 98 -0.20 19.86 -3.85
CA LEU A 98 -0.92 18.77 -4.53
C LEU A 98 -1.83 19.25 -5.66
N LYS A 99 -1.67 20.51 -6.09
CA LYS A 99 -2.55 21.15 -7.08
C LYS A 99 -2.67 20.34 -8.37
N GLU A 100 -1.54 19.82 -8.86
CA GLU A 100 -1.44 19.06 -10.10
C GLU A 100 -1.73 17.57 -9.94
N THR A 101 -1.94 17.09 -8.71
CA THR A 101 -2.13 15.66 -8.43
C THR A 101 -3.45 15.17 -9.03
N LYS A 102 -3.37 14.13 -9.85
CA LYS A 102 -4.51 13.49 -10.55
C LYS A 102 -4.71 12.03 -10.12
N LEU A 103 -3.63 11.36 -9.73
CA LEU A 103 -3.60 9.95 -9.36
C LEU A 103 -2.90 9.75 -8.02
N LEU A 104 -3.51 8.95 -7.15
CA LEU A 104 -2.89 8.43 -5.93
C LEU A 104 -2.65 6.92 -6.12
N LEU A 105 -1.42 6.48 -5.85
CA LEU A 105 -1.06 5.06 -5.78
C LEU A 105 -0.81 4.71 -4.33
N ILE A 106 -1.55 3.73 -3.79
CA ILE A 106 -1.41 3.28 -2.41
C ILE A 106 -0.93 1.83 -2.43
N ASP A 107 0.34 1.59 -2.12
CA ASP A 107 0.90 0.24 -1.96
C ASP A 107 0.60 -0.33 -0.58
N GLU A 108 0.72 -1.65 -0.44
CA GLU A 108 0.43 -2.41 0.77
C GLU A 108 -0.96 -2.12 1.38
N ILE A 109 -1.99 -2.05 0.54
CA ILE A 109 -3.37 -1.73 0.97
C ILE A 109 -3.92 -2.69 2.04
N SER A 110 -3.37 -3.91 2.18
CA SER A 110 -3.76 -4.85 3.23
C SER A 110 -3.50 -4.31 4.63
N MET A 111 -2.48 -3.46 4.81
CA MET A 111 -2.16 -2.81 6.08
C MET A 111 -2.93 -1.50 6.28
N VAL A 112 -3.75 -1.08 5.32
CA VAL A 112 -4.62 0.10 5.44
C VAL A 112 -5.95 -0.32 6.06
N GLY A 113 -6.30 0.26 7.20
CA GLY A 113 -7.60 0.01 7.83
C GLY A 113 -8.73 0.81 7.19
N ASN A 114 -9.98 0.35 7.35
CA ASN A 114 -11.16 1.04 6.81
C ASN A 114 -11.23 2.52 7.25
N THR A 115 -11.05 2.82 8.54
CA THR A 115 -10.99 4.19 9.06
C THR A 115 -9.89 5.02 8.40
N THR A 116 -8.77 4.39 8.05
CA THR A 116 -7.64 5.10 7.40
C THR A 116 -8.01 5.50 5.98
N LEU A 117 -8.66 4.62 5.21
CA LEU A 117 -9.17 4.97 3.88
C LEU A 117 -10.27 6.03 3.95
N LEU A 118 -11.13 5.99 4.97
CA LEU A 118 -12.10 7.06 5.21
C LEU A 118 -11.39 8.40 5.50
N HIS A 119 -10.31 8.39 6.27
CA HIS A 119 -9.53 9.61 6.53
C HIS A 119 -8.86 10.14 5.25
N VAL A 120 -8.35 9.26 4.38
CA VAL A 120 -7.87 9.63 3.05
C VAL A 120 -8.96 10.36 2.27
N HIS A 121 -10.16 9.77 2.20
CA HIS A 121 -11.31 10.38 1.55
C HIS A 121 -11.64 11.77 2.11
N GLN A 122 -11.74 11.89 3.45
CA GLN A 122 -12.05 13.15 4.11
C GLN A 122 -10.96 14.21 3.92
N ARG A 123 -9.68 13.86 3.98
CA ARG A 123 -8.57 14.80 3.73
C ARG A 123 -8.55 15.30 2.30
N LEU A 124 -8.79 14.44 1.31
CA LEU A 124 -8.86 14.89 -0.08
C LEU A 124 -9.98 15.91 -0.27
N LYS A 125 -11.17 15.65 0.29
CA LYS A 125 -12.29 16.60 0.25
C LYS A 125 -11.97 17.91 0.95
N GLU A 126 -11.31 17.87 2.11
CA GLU A 126 -10.88 19.07 2.82
C GLU A 126 -9.84 19.87 2.01
N ILE A 127 -8.78 19.22 1.53
CA ILE A 127 -7.68 19.87 0.78
C ILE A 127 -8.22 20.50 -0.51
N PHE A 128 -8.98 19.77 -1.31
CA PHE A 128 -9.45 20.23 -2.63
C PHE A 128 -10.79 20.96 -2.61
N GLY A 129 -11.54 20.91 -1.51
CA GLY A 129 -12.83 21.60 -1.39
C GLY A 129 -13.93 21.03 -2.28
N SER A 130 -13.91 19.72 -2.57
CA SER A 130 -14.93 19.03 -3.38
C SER A 130 -15.78 18.08 -2.52
N SER A 131 -17.04 17.92 -2.90
CA SER A 131 -17.97 16.94 -2.33
C SER A 131 -17.81 15.53 -2.93
N ASP A 132 -17.12 15.40 -4.06
CA ASP A 132 -16.99 14.16 -4.82
C ASP A 132 -16.23 13.07 -4.05
N ILE A 133 -16.45 11.83 -4.47
CA ILE A 133 -15.68 10.70 -3.95
C ILE A 133 -14.19 10.92 -4.21
N PHE A 134 -13.41 10.96 -3.11
CA PHE A 134 -11.98 11.29 -3.13
C PHE A 134 -11.65 12.63 -3.81
N ALA A 135 -12.57 13.61 -3.73
CA ALA A 135 -12.45 14.92 -4.37
C ALA A 135 -12.16 14.85 -5.89
N GLY A 136 -12.69 13.82 -6.56
CA GLY A 136 -12.50 13.60 -7.99
C GLY A 136 -11.10 13.11 -8.38
N LYS A 137 -10.26 12.70 -7.42
CA LYS A 137 -8.94 12.12 -7.71
C LYS A 137 -9.05 10.63 -8.00
N SER A 138 -8.24 10.14 -8.94
CA SER A 138 -8.13 8.70 -9.19
C SER A 138 -7.29 8.03 -8.11
N ILE A 139 -7.65 6.81 -7.71
CA ILE A 139 -6.91 6.01 -6.76
C ILE A 139 -6.70 4.60 -7.31
N ILE A 140 -5.44 4.18 -7.32
CA ILE A 140 -5.06 2.79 -7.56
C ILE A 140 -4.46 2.25 -6.26
N ALA A 141 -5.20 1.37 -5.60
CA ALA A 141 -4.74 0.64 -4.43
C ALA A 141 -4.08 -0.66 -4.88
N VAL A 142 -2.95 -1.01 -4.29
CA VAL A 142 -2.17 -2.20 -4.62
C VAL A 142 -1.81 -2.94 -3.34
N GLY A 143 -1.90 -4.27 -3.36
CA GLY A 143 -1.47 -5.08 -2.22
C GLY A 143 -1.99 -6.51 -2.32
N ASP A 144 -1.97 -7.24 -1.22
CA ASP A 144 -2.51 -8.59 -1.14
C ASP A 144 -3.26 -8.75 0.18
N LEU A 145 -4.59 -8.86 0.14
CA LEU A 145 -5.42 -8.91 1.34
C LEU A 145 -5.21 -10.20 2.17
N TYR A 146 -4.49 -11.19 1.64
CA TYR A 146 -4.05 -12.38 2.38
C TYR A 146 -2.74 -12.15 3.16
N GLN A 147 -2.09 -11.00 2.99
CA GLN A 147 -0.95 -10.60 3.80
C GLN A 147 -1.40 -9.95 5.11
N LEU A 148 -0.46 -9.29 5.78
CA LEU A 148 -0.66 -8.70 7.10
C LEU A 148 -1.84 -7.69 7.09
N PRO A 149 -2.84 -7.89 7.97
CA PRO A 149 -3.96 -6.98 8.14
C PRO A 149 -3.52 -5.71 8.88
N PRO A 150 -4.37 -4.66 8.93
CA PRO A 150 -4.02 -3.45 9.66
C PRO A 150 -4.00 -3.71 11.18
N ILE A 151 -3.00 -3.13 11.85
CA ILE A 151 -2.76 -3.37 13.29
C ILE A 151 -3.89 -2.77 14.13
N LYS A 152 -4.56 -3.60 14.95
CA LYS A 152 -5.65 -3.22 15.87
C LYS A 152 -6.77 -2.40 15.20
N LYS A 153 -6.95 -2.60 13.89
CA LYS A 153 -7.94 -1.91 13.07
C LYS A 153 -8.64 -2.95 12.20
N LYS A 154 -9.81 -2.59 11.69
CA LYS A 154 -10.55 -3.42 10.74
C LYS A 154 -9.94 -3.30 9.35
N ALA A 155 -9.93 -4.38 8.59
CA ALA A 155 -9.44 -4.37 7.21
C ALA A 155 -10.22 -3.37 6.34
N VAL A 156 -9.60 -2.90 5.25
CA VAL A 156 -10.17 -1.85 4.39
C VAL A 156 -11.57 -2.16 3.85
N PHE A 157 -11.86 -3.45 3.64
CA PHE A 157 -13.12 -3.96 3.10
C PHE A 157 -14.17 -4.29 4.18
N GLU A 158 -13.80 -4.29 5.45
CA GLU A 158 -14.74 -4.58 6.53
C GLU A 158 -15.73 -3.43 6.73
N ASN A 159 -16.98 -3.81 6.96
CA ASN A 159 -18.08 -2.88 7.17
C ASN A 159 -17.77 -1.86 8.26
N PHE A 160 -17.81 -0.59 7.87
CA PHE A 160 -17.67 0.54 8.76
C PHE A 160 -19.06 1.11 9.02
N LYS A 161 -19.64 0.78 10.18
CA LYS A 161 -20.89 1.39 10.65
C LYS A 161 -20.54 2.56 11.57
N ILE A 162 -20.65 3.79 11.07
CA ILE A 162 -20.87 4.95 11.94
C ILE A 162 -22.34 5.29 11.80
N GLU A 163 -23.08 5.17 12.91
CA GLU A 163 -24.52 5.47 12.99
C GLU A 163 -24.87 6.89 12.49
N THR A 164 -23.90 7.80 12.53
CA THR A 164 -24.04 9.21 12.15
C THR A 164 -24.06 9.47 10.64
N TYR A 165 -23.67 8.51 9.81
CA TYR A 165 -23.65 8.69 8.35
C TYR A 165 -24.14 7.42 7.65
N ASN A 166 -25.35 7.45 7.08
CA ASN A 166 -25.89 6.47 6.12
C ASN A 166 -25.09 6.41 4.79
N LEU A 167 -23.81 6.79 4.81
CA LEU A 167 -22.95 6.89 3.63
C LEU A 167 -22.22 5.56 3.41
N CYS A 168 -22.17 5.12 2.16
CA CYS A 168 -21.40 3.96 1.76
C CYS A 168 -19.90 4.23 1.96
N HIS A 169 -19.17 3.25 2.53
CA HIS A 169 -17.74 3.39 2.77
C HIS A 169 -16.99 3.59 1.43
N PRO A 170 -15.94 4.44 1.36
CA PRO A 170 -15.23 4.74 0.10
C PRO A 170 -14.59 3.52 -0.57
N TRP A 171 -14.39 2.41 0.14
CA TRP A 171 -13.92 1.16 -0.45
C TRP A 171 -14.89 0.58 -1.50
N SER A 172 -16.19 0.83 -1.36
CA SER A 172 -17.23 0.26 -2.23
C SER A 172 -17.10 0.63 -3.71
N VAL A 173 -16.41 1.73 -4.05
CA VAL A 173 -16.25 2.17 -5.44
C VAL A 173 -15.08 1.51 -6.16
N PHE A 174 -14.22 0.77 -5.45
CA PHE A 174 -13.04 0.13 -6.04
C PHE A 174 -13.44 -1.09 -6.86
N LYS A 175 -12.98 -1.13 -8.11
CA LYS A 175 -13.03 -2.33 -8.94
C LYS A 175 -11.81 -3.19 -8.65
N MET A 176 -11.99 -4.48 -8.44
CA MET A 176 -10.90 -5.42 -8.14
C MET A 176 -10.34 -6.03 -9.43
N THR A 177 -9.01 -6.18 -9.51
CA THR A 177 -8.33 -6.93 -10.58
C THR A 177 -7.14 -7.68 -9.98
N GLU A 178 -7.00 -8.96 -10.30
CA GLU A 178 -5.95 -9.82 -9.76
C GLU A 178 -4.86 -10.12 -10.81
N LEU A 179 -3.60 -9.96 -10.38
CA LEU A 179 -2.42 -10.45 -11.09
C LEU A 179 -2.23 -11.93 -10.76
N THR A 180 -2.48 -12.79 -11.75
CA THR A 180 -2.45 -14.24 -11.59
C THR A 180 -1.10 -14.86 -11.93
N GLU A 181 -0.26 -14.18 -12.72
CA GLU A 181 1.05 -14.69 -13.12
C GLU A 181 2.13 -14.34 -12.08
N ILE A 182 2.81 -15.38 -11.55
CA ILE A 182 3.89 -15.22 -10.58
C ILE A 182 5.22 -15.03 -11.32
N MET A 183 5.88 -13.91 -11.05
CA MET A 183 7.08 -13.47 -11.76
C MET A 183 8.39 -13.85 -11.04
N ARG A 184 8.39 -13.86 -9.70
CA ARG A 184 9.62 -14.00 -8.90
C ARG A 184 10.16 -15.44 -8.84
N GLN A 185 9.29 -16.44 -8.92
CA GLN A 185 9.63 -17.86 -8.68
C GLN A 185 9.38 -18.74 -9.91
N LYS A 186 9.48 -18.17 -11.13
CA LYS A 186 9.16 -18.87 -12.38
C LYS A 186 9.90 -20.21 -12.55
N ASN A 187 11.09 -20.35 -11.96
CA ASN A 187 11.92 -21.54 -12.08
C ASN A 187 11.67 -22.60 -10.97
N ASP A 188 10.86 -22.29 -9.95
CA ASP A 188 10.52 -23.24 -8.87
C ASP A 188 8.99 -23.29 -8.68
N ARG A 189 8.35 -24.05 -9.58
CA ARG A 189 6.90 -24.22 -9.60
C ARG A 189 6.39 -24.91 -8.33
N ALA A 190 7.11 -25.92 -7.83
CA ALA A 190 6.70 -26.66 -6.63
C ALA A 190 6.65 -25.75 -5.40
N PHE A 191 7.66 -24.90 -5.22
CA PHE A 191 7.68 -23.93 -4.13
C PHE A 191 6.63 -22.83 -4.31
N THR A 192 6.39 -22.38 -5.55
CA THR A 192 5.33 -21.41 -5.85
C THR A 192 3.95 -21.93 -5.48
N GLU A 193 3.63 -23.16 -5.84
CA GLU A 193 2.34 -23.80 -5.51
C GLU A 193 2.18 -24.00 -4.00
N LEU A 194 3.26 -24.38 -3.30
CA LEU A 194 3.30 -24.45 -1.84
C LEU A 194 2.96 -23.09 -1.20
N LEU A 195 3.60 -22.00 -1.65
CA LEU A 195 3.35 -20.66 -1.11
C LEU A 195 1.92 -20.18 -1.38
N ASN A 196 1.36 -20.50 -2.55
CA ASN A 196 -0.04 -20.18 -2.86
C ASN A 196 -1.02 -20.92 -1.94
N ARG A 197 -0.75 -22.18 -1.61
CA ARG A 197 -1.56 -22.92 -0.63
C ARG A 197 -1.46 -22.33 0.77
N ILE A 198 -0.26 -21.91 1.19
CA ILE A 198 -0.08 -21.23 2.48
C ILE A 198 -0.84 -19.90 2.51
N ARG A 199 -0.77 -19.10 1.43
CA ARG A 199 -1.48 -17.82 1.30
C ARG A 199 -2.98 -17.95 1.56
N THR A 200 -3.61 -19.05 1.15
CA THR A 200 -5.04 -19.31 1.34
C THR A 200 -5.35 -20.27 2.50
N ALA A 201 -4.36 -20.58 3.35
CA ALA A 201 -4.47 -21.55 4.44
C ALA A 201 -4.93 -22.97 4.01
N SER A 202 -4.63 -23.37 2.78
CA SER A 202 -4.95 -24.69 2.19
C SER A 202 -3.70 -25.58 2.03
N HIS A 203 -2.69 -25.35 2.87
CA HIS A 203 -1.45 -26.12 2.86
C HIS A 203 -1.68 -27.57 3.32
N THR A 204 -0.88 -28.48 2.78
CA THR A 204 -0.90 -29.91 3.10
C THR A 204 0.16 -30.26 4.15
N GLU A 205 0.05 -31.43 4.76
CA GLU A 205 1.13 -31.95 5.62
C GLU A 205 2.48 -32.06 4.87
N ASN A 206 2.43 -32.36 3.56
CA ASN A 206 3.62 -32.41 2.73
C ASN A 206 4.27 -31.01 2.60
N ASP A 207 3.46 -29.95 2.47
CA ASP A 207 3.98 -28.58 2.44
C ASP A 207 4.71 -28.21 3.73
N ILE A 208 4.14 -28.59 4.88
CA ILE A 208 4.78 -28.38 6.19
C ILE A 208 6.10 -29.15 6.27
N LYS A 209 6.15 -30.40 5.80
CA LYS A 209 7.39 -31.19 5.73
C LYS A 209 8.45 -30.52 4.87
N VAL A 210 8.07 -29.98 3.71
CA VAL A 210 8.99 -29.26 2.80
C VAL A 210 9.52 -27.96 3.42
N ILE A 211 8.70 -27.24 4.20
CA ILE A 211 9.17 -26.05 4.93
C ILE A 211 10.13 -26.46 6.05
N ASN A 212 9.74 -27.45 6.86
CA ASN A 212 10.53 -27.91 7.99
C ASN A 212 11.87 -28.52 7.55
N SER A 213 11.94 -29.14 6.37
CA SER A 213 13.21 -29.63 5.81
C SER A 213 14.21 -28.53 5.47
N ARG A 214 13.78 -27.26 5.44
CA ARG A 214 14.61 -26.08 5.21
C ARG A 214 14.92 -25.31 6.50
N CYS A 215 14.50 -25.82 7.66
CA CYS A 215 14.82 -25.23 8.96
C CYS A 215 16.30 -25.49 9.31
N ILE A 216 17.06 -24.42 9.51
CA ILE A 216 18.48 -24.48 9.86
C ILE A 216 18.67 -23.83 11.23
N THR A 217 19.35 -24.51 12.14
CA THR A 217 19.67 -23.98 13.46
C THR A 217 20.92 -23.10 13.41
N PRO A 218 21.07 -22.11 14.32
CA PRO A 218 22.30 -21.30 14.41
C PRO A 218 23.58 -22.11 14.67
N SER A 219 23.45 -23.34 15.18
CA SER A 219 24.56 -24.28 15.37
C SER A 219 25.02 -24.98 14.08
N ASN A 220 24.29 -24.83 12.98
CA ASN A 220 24.64 -25.46 11.70
C ASN A 220 25.80 -24.68 11.03
N PRO A 221 26.84 -25.36 10.51
CA PRO A 221 27.95 -24.71 9.79
C PRO A 221 27.52 -23.86 8.59
N ASN A 222 26.37 -24.19 7.97
CA ASN A 222 25.82 -23.48 6.83
C ASN A 222 24.74 -22.46 7.22
N TYR A 223 24.68 -22.07 8.50
CA TYR A 223 23.74 -21.04 8.94
C TYR A 223 24.14 -19.70 8.31
N PRO A 224 23.24 -19.04 7.55
CA PRO A 224 23.57 -17.82 6.83
C PRO A 224 23.55 -16.61 7.77
N SER A 225 24.56 -16.48 8.63
CA SER A 225 24.65 -15.42 9.65
C SER A 225 24.72 -14.00 9.08
N ASP A 226 25.22 -13.87 7.86
CA ASP A 226 25.33 -12.62 7.10
C ASP A 226 24.05 -12.27 6.32
N ALA A 227 23.08 -13.19 6.26
CA ALA A 227 21.81 -12.94 5.58
C ALA A 227 20.86 -12.08 6.42
N LEU A 228 19.87 -11.52 5.74
CA LEU A 228 18.77 -10.84 6.40
C LEU A 228 17.93 -11.83 7.20
N HIS A 229 17.85 -11.61 8.51
CA HIS A 229 17.00 -12.39 9.39
C HIS A 229 15.69 -11.66 9.67
N ILE A 230 14.60 -12.44 9.71
CA ILE A 230 13.24 -11.92 9.85
C ILE A 230 12.57 -12.55 11.07
N TRP A 231 12.07 -11.71 11.99
CA TRP A 231 11.32 -12.15 13.19
C TRP A 231 9.93 -11.50 13.26
N ALA A 232 9.04 -12.12 14.03
CA ALA A 232 7.72 -11.56 14.33
C ALA A 232 7.79 -10.38 15.31
N GLU A 233 8.63 -10.48 16.35
CA GLU A 233 8.67 -9.52 17.46
C GLU A 233 9.93 -8.63 17.44
N ASN A 234 9.86 -7.47 18.11
CA ASN A 234 11.00 -6.55 18.22
C ASN A 234 12.09 -7.07 19.17
N THR A 235 11.71 -7.78 20.23
CA THR A 235 12.66 -8.28 21.24
C THR A 235 13.77 -9.14 20.62
N PRO A 236 13.47 -10.20 19.84
CA PRO A 236 14.52 -11.02 19.23
C PRO A 236 15.32 -10.26 18.15
N VAL A 237 14.74 -9.26 17.49
CA VAL A 237 15.48 -8.40 16.53
C VAL A 237 16.52 -7.58 17.27
N ASN A 238 16.15 -6.97 18.39
CA ASN A 238 17.04 -6.15 19.20
C ASN A 238 18.17 -6.99 19.81
N GLU A 239 17.84 -8.20 20.28
CA GLU A 239 18.83 -9.15 20.78
C GLU A 239 19.82 -9.54 19.66
N TYR A 240 19.34 -9.88 18.47
CA TYR A 240 20.20 -10.24 17.36
C TYR A 240 21.09 -9.08 16.92
N CYS A 241 20.51 -7.90 16.65
CA CYS A 241 21.23 -6.70 16.21
C CYS A 241 22.22 -6.15 17.25
N SER A 242 22.19 -6.63 18.50
CA SER A 242 23.20 -6.29 19.50
C SER A 242 24.56 -6.94 19.23
N ILE A 243 24.60 -7.94 18.34
CA ILE A 243 25.82 -8.64 17.90
C ILE A 243 26.49 -7.82 16.78
N PRO A 244 27.81 -7.54 16.84
CA PRO A 244 28.53 -6.85 15.78
C PRO A 244 28.35 -7.55 14.41
N GLU A 245 28.20 -6.77 13.34
CA GLU A 245 28.03 -7.24 11.94
C GLU A 245 26.73 -8.00 11.62
N SER A 246 25.80 -8.08 12.56
CA SER A 246 24.51 -8.74 12.36
C SER A 246 23.43 -7.77 11.83
N PHE A 247 22.63 -8.22 10.86
CA PHE A 247 21.53 -7.43 10.29
C PHE A 247 20.20 -8.16 10.46
N GLY A 248 19.37 -7.62 11.37
CA GLY A 248 18.03 -8.11 11.62
C GLY A 248 16.94 -7.15 11.17
N VAL A 249 15.88 -7.67 10.57
CA VAL A 249 14.68 -6.89 10.24
C VAL A 249 13.46 -7.57 10.83
N ARG A 250 12.54 -6.77 11.34
CA ARG A 250 11.25 -7.27 11.79
C ARG A 250 10.33 -7.50 10.59
N ALA A 251 9.76 -8.71 10.46
CA ALA A 251 8.50 -8.84 9.75
C ALA A 251 7.44 -8.20 10.64
N ILE A 252 6.63 -7.29 10.07
CA ILE A 252 5.57 -6.59 10.79
C ILE A 252 4.44 -7.58 11.11
N VAL A 253 4.69 -8.57 11.95
CA VAL A 253 3.70 -9.51 12.47
C VAL A 253 3.37 -9.04 13.88
N TYR A 254 2.09 -8.87 14.17
CA TYR A 254 1.59 -8.56 15.51
C TYR A 254 0.48 -9.56 15.84
#